data_AF-A0A6B3QAX3-F1
#
_entry.id   AF-A0A6B3QAX3-F1
#
_cell.length_a   1.000
_cell.length_b   1.000
_cell.length_c   1.000
_cell.angle_alpha   90.00
_cell.angle_beta   90.00
_cell.angle_gamma   90.00
#
_symmetry.space_group_name_H-M   'P 1'
#
loop_
_entity.id
_entity.type
_entity.pdbx_description
1 polymer ?
#
loop_
_entity_poly.entity_id
_entity_poly.type
_entity_poly.pdbx_seq_one_letter_code
_entity_poly.pdbx_strand_id
1 'polypeptide(L)'
;MPLSRELKGSTPTTLDDDACFSEFLPWIIYSAGGCTGLVATNRDQPGDTVTQHSSQARTALVVVAHHRADSLTAHTARRSADRLEAAGYRVDLLDLHAEGFDPRMNAADQPDWGDREKAYSDEAHAHMRRVLDADVVVAVFPVYWQSVPAILKGWIDRVWNYGFAYGRSKPRLAGKRMLWLGLAGATADDPITEGMRSHLEAGLNEGIAYYCGFAHSTVGLLTDAEERPQRVDAAGNLLVGEAVTGAEREAQYADFDRRAREFVEKFLAAEGVSA
;
A
#
# COMPACT_ATOMS: atom_id res chain seq x y z
N MET A 1 42.14 11.48 -42.27
CA MET A 1 41.59 12.72 -41.71
C MET A 1 40.88 12.39 -40.40
N PRO A 2 41.50 12.63 -39.24
CA PRO A 2 40.79 12.75 -37.97
C PRO A 2 40.68 14.23 -37.58
N LEU A 3 39.48 14.70 -37.22
CA LEU A 3 39.26 16.03 -36.66
C LEU A 3 39.29 15.93 -35.14
N SER A 4 40.47 16.15 -34.56
CA SER A 4 40.64 16.62 -33.18
C SER A 4 40.40 18.13 -33.17
N ARG A 5 39.50 18.61 -32.30
CA ARG A 5 39.33 20.05 -32.05
C ARG A 5 39.63 20.30 -30.58
N GLU A 6 40.81 20.88 -30.35
CA GLU A 6 41.26 21.43 -29.08
C GLU A 6 40.35 22.62 -28.69
N LEU A 7 39.82 22.59 -27.47
CA LEU A 7 39.21 23.76 -26.84
C LEU A 7 40.32 24.51 -26.09
N LYS A 8 40.69 25.69 -26.60
CA LYS A 8 41.57 26.63 -25.89
C LYS A 8 40.82 27.26 -24.72
N GLY A 9 41.43 27.20 -23.55
CA GLY A 9 40.95 27.84 -22.34
C GLY A 9 40.89 29.37 -22.45
N SER A 10 39.82 29.93 -21.89
CA SER A 10 39.76 31.31 -21.45
C SER A 10 39.31 31.29 -19.98
N THR A 11 40.04 32.04 -19.17
CA THR A 11 39.86 32.22 -17.72
C THR A 11 38.54 32.94 -17.40
N PRO A 12 38.00 32.77 -16.17
CA PRO A 12 36.61 33.05 -15.87
C PRO A 12 36.38 34.55 -15.66
N THR A 13 35.35 35.07 -16.30
CA THR A 13 34.71 36.34 -15.93
C THR A 13 33.82 36.06 -14.72
N THR A 14 34.04 36.80 -13.65
CA THR A 14 33.22 36.86 -12.43
C THR A 14 31.73 36.91 -12.78
N LEU A 15 31.00 35.86 -12.43
CA LEU A 15 29.54 35.89 -12.34
C LEU A 15 29.18 36.47 -10.97
N ASP A 16 28.30 37.46 -10.98
CA ASP A 16 27.70 38.07 -9.80
C ASP A 16 27.08 37.01 -8.87
N ASP A 17 27.64 36.87 -7.67
CA ASP A 17 27.14 36.03 -6.57
C ASP A 17 26.01 36.74 -5.77
N ASP A 18 25.06 37.38 -6.45
CA ASP A 18 23.95 38.10 -5.78
C ASP A 18 22.56 37.78 -6.36
N ALA A 19 22.38 36.56 -6.88
CA ALA A 19 21.07 36.02 -7.22
C ALA A 19 20.54 35.08 -6.11
N CYS A 20 19.99 35.69 -5.06
CA CYS A 20 18.89 35.19 -4.23
C CYS A 20 18.78 33.66 -4.03
N PHE A 21 19.63 33.09 -3.16
CA PHE A 21 19.42 31.78 -2.56
C PHE A 21 18.55 31.89 -1.28
N SER A 22 17.42 32.61 -1.33
CA SER A 22 16.55 32.83 -0.15
C SER A 22 15.11 32.33 -0.25
N GLU A 23 14.72 31.61 -1.32
CA GLU A 23 13.36 31.05 -1.47
C GLU A 23 13.31 29.52 -1.59
N PHE A 24 14.27 28.80 -1.02
CA PHE A 24 14.08 27.38 -0.70
C PHE A 24 14.07 27.24 0.82
N LEU A 25 12.88 27.00 1.38
CA LEU A 25 12.75 26.54 2.76
C LEU A 25 13.66 25.30 2.93
N PRO A 26 14.70 25.35 3.77
CA PRO A 26 15.28 24.11 4.27
C PRO A 26 14.20 23.41 5.11
N TRP A 27 14.43 22.15 5.50
CA TRP A 27 13.53 21.30 6.32
C TRP A 27 12.59 20.36 5.53
N ILE A 28 13.17 19.36 4.86
CA ILE A 28 12.41 18.18 4.37
C ILE A 28 12.11 17.15 5.48
N ILE A 29 12.75 17.13 6.66
CA ILE A 29 12.44 16.07 7.68
C ILE A 29 12.42 16.49 9.16
N TYR A 30 12.98 17.62 9.62
CA TYR A 30 12.98 17.89 11.09
C TYR A 30 12.84 19.36 11.45
N SER A 31 12.07 19.63 12.51
CA SER A 31 12.15 20.86 13.29
C SER A 31 12.32 20.46 14.76
N ALA A 32 13.47 20.81 15.32
CA ALA A 32 13.77 20.65 16.74
C ALA A 32 13.11 21.79 17.52
N GLY A 33 11.96 21.51 18.13
CA GLY A 33 11.35 22.37 19.14
C GLY A 33 11.59 21.80 20.53
N GLY A 34 12.55 22.39 21.27
CA GLY A 34 12.77 22.07 22.68
C GLY A 34 11.62 22.59 23.54
N CYS A 35 11.10 21.72 24.42
CA CYS A 35 10.27 22.12 25.54
C CYS A 35 10.80 21.42 26.80
N THR A 36 11.45 22.21 27.66
CA THR A 36 11.76 21.84 29.05
C THR A 36 10.50 22.03 29.89
N GLY A 37 10.01 20.95 30.50
CA GLY A 37 8.83 20.96 31.36
C GLY A 37 8.90 19.83 32.39
N LEU A 38 9.04 20.24 33.64
CA LEU A 38 9.31 19.52 34.88
C LEU A 38 8.42 18.28 35.16
N VAL A 39 9.05 17.24 35.73
CA VAL A 39 8.46 16.02 36.29
C VAL A 39 7.71 16.30 37.60
N ALA A 40 6.53 15.68 37.80
CA ALA A 40 6.00 15.36 39.12
C ALA A 40 5.22 14.03 39.08
N THR A 41 5.29 13.30 40.19
CA THR A 41 5.19 11.83 40.32
C THR A 41 3.80 11.29 40.69
N ASN A 42 3.49 10.13 40.10
CA ASN A 42 2.86 8.90 40.63
C ASN A 42 1.70 8.94 41.66
N ARG A 43 0.60 8.23 41.35
CA ARG A 43 -0.10 7.33 42.29
C ARG A 43 -0.99 6.32 41.54
N ASP A 44 -0.61 5.05 41.65
CA ASP A 44 -1.43 3.87 41.37
C ASP A 44 -2.71 3.83 42.23
N GLN A 45 -3.81 3.38 41.62
CA GLN A 45 -4.88 2.65 42.31
C GLN A 45 -5.46 1.58 41.38
N PRO A 46 -5.69 0.34 41.87
CA PRO A 46 -6.19 -0.77 41.06
C PRO A 46 -7.73 -0.77 41.05
N GLY A 47 -8.32 -1.01 39.89
CA GLY A 47 -9.78 -1.10 39.75
C GLY A 47 -10.19 -1.67 38.40
N ASP A 48 -10.57 -2.94 38.45
CA ASP A 48 -11.52 -3.65 37.58
C ASP A 48 -11.21 -3.75 36.08
N THR A 49 -10.59 -4.89 35.73
CA THR A 49 -10.63 -5.50 34.41
C THR A 49 -12.07 -5.81 34.01
N VAL A 50 -12.76 -4.84 33.40
CA VAL A 50 -13.94 -5.12 32.60
C VAL A 50 -13.46 -5.39 31.18
N THR A 51 -13.39 -6.66 30.80
CA THR A 51 -13.25 -7.05 29.39
C THR A 51 -14.55 -6.66 28.67
N GLN A 52 -14.65 -5.40 28.24
CA GLN A 52 -15.64 -5.00 27.25
C GLN A 52 -15.25 -5.63 25.91
N HIS A 53 -15.74 -6.84 25.64
CA HIS A 53 -15.91 -7.25 24.25
C HIS A 53 -17.01 -6.36 23.69
N SER A 54 -16.64 -5.26 23.04
CA SER A 54 -17.59 -4.45 22.31
C SER A 54 -18.23 -5.33 21.24
N SER A 55 -19.55 -5.50 21.32
CA SER A 55 -20.35 -6.23 20.34
C SER A 55 -20.56 -5.41 19.06
N GLN A 56 -19.55 -4.65 18.63
CA GLN A 56 -19.59 -3.99 17.33
C GLN A 56 -19.19 -5.00 16.26
N ALA A 57 -20.02 -5.11 15.22
CA ALA A 57 -19.71 -5.94 14.07
C ALA A 57 -18.39 -5.46 13.46
N ARG A 58 -17.39 -6.35 13.42
CA ARG A 58 -16.07 -6.08 12.84
C ARG A 58 -16.23 -5.66 11.38
N THR A 59 -15.43 -4.71 10.92
CA THR A 59 -15.53 -4.16 9.57
C THR A 59 -14.28 -4.47 8.77
N ALA A 60 -14.45 -4.89 7.52
CA ALA A 60 -13.35 -5.11 6.59
C ALA A 60 -13.49 -4.16 5.39
N LEU A 61 -12.44 -3.43 5.06
CA LEU A 61 -12.37 -2.63 3.83
C LEU A 61 -11.66 -3.45 2.76
N VAL A 62 -12.37 -3.82 1.69
CA VAL A 62 -11.79 -4.50 0.52
C VAL A 62 -11.58 -3.47 -0.58
N VAL A 63 -10.34 -3.22 -0.94
CA VAL A 63 -9.95 -2.21 -1.93
C VAL A 63 -9.61 -2.88 -3.26
N VAL A 64 -10.25 -2.46 -4.34
CA VAL A 64 -10.05 -2.98 -5.69
C VAL A 64 -9.35 -1.92 -6.54
N ALA A 65 -8.21 -2.28 -7.13
CA ALA A 65 -7.43 -1.39 -7.97
C ALA A 65 -7.32 -1.91 -9.41
N HIS A 66 -8.45 -2.03 -10.11
CA HIS A 66 -8.48 -2.46 -11.51
C HIS A 66 -9.54 -1.72 -12.33
N HIS A 67 -9.20 -1.33 -13.55
CA HIS A 67 -10.07 -0.56 -14.46
C HIS A 67 -11.22 -1.36 -15.08
N ARG A 68 -11.39 -2.65 -14.72
CA ARG A 68 -12.30 -3.61 -15.36
C ARG A 68 -12.99 -4.44 -14.29
N ALA A 69 -14.31 -4.35 -14.22
CA ALA A 69 -15.13 -5.10 -13.27
C ALA A 69 -15.17 -6.62 -13.56
N ASP A 70 -14.90 -7.01 -14.81
CA ASP A 70 -14.82 -8.39 -15.29
C ASP A 70 -13.39 -8.99 -15.22
N SER A 71 -12.45 -8.29 -14.58
CA SER A 71 -11.07 -8.77 -14.42
C SER A 71 -10.93 -9.87 -13.36
N LEU A 72 -9.86 -10.66 -13.45
CA LEU A 72 -9.46 -11.60 -12.41
C LEU A 72 -9.21 -10.91 -11.06
N THR A 73 -8.73 -9.65 -11.07
CA THR A 73 -8.54 -8.85 -9.86
C THR A 73 -9.89 -8.54 -9.20
N ALA A 74 -10.88 -8.07 -9.97
CA ALA A 74 -12.21 -7.76 -9.45
C ALA A 74 -12.94 -9.04 -8.98
N HIS A 75 -12.75 -10.17 -9.67
CA HIS A 75 -13.22 -11.47 -9.22
C HIS A 75 -12.61 -11.86 -7.87
N THR A 76 -11.27 -11.82 -7.76
CA THR A 76 -10.55 -12.15 -6.52
C THR A 76 -10.97 -11.27 -5.35
N ALA A 77 -11.22 -9.98 -5.60
CA ALA A 77 -11.73 -9.06 -4.59
C ALA A 77 -13.12 -9.46 -4.08
N ARG A 78 -14.06 -9.78 -4.98
CA ARG A 78 -15.40 -10.26 -4.60
C ARG A 78 -15.32 -11.56 -3.79
N ARG A 79 -14.50 -12.52 -4.22
CA ARG A 79 -14.31 -13.78 -3.47
C ARG A 79 -13.68 -13.56 -2.09
N SER A 80 -12.78 -12.58 -1.97
CA SER A 80 -12.19 -12.18 -0.69
C SER A 80 -13.23 -11.53 0.22
N ALA A 81 -14.09 -10.65 -0.33
CA ALA A 81 -15.23 -10.06 0.36
C ALA A 81 -16.19 -11.14 0.88
N ASP A 82 -16.63 -12.07 0.03
CA ASP A 82 -17.49 -13.20 0.42
C ASP A 82 -16.89 -13.97 1.61
N ARG A 83 -15.57 -14.18 1.61
CA ARG A 83 -14.88 -14.92 2.67
C ARG A 83 -14.82 -14.12 3.97
N LEU A 84 -14.60 -12.81 3.90
CA LEU A 84 -14.62 -11.92 5.06
C LEU A 84 -16.03 -11.84 5.67
N GLU A 85 -17.08 -11.77 4.85
CA GLU A 85 -18.47 -11.83 5.30
C GLU A 85 -18.77 -13.17 6.00
N ALA A 86 -18.32 -14.28 5.42
CA ALA A 86 -18.44 -15.61 6.04
C ALA A 86 -17.69 -15.71 7.38
N ALA A 87 -16.65 -14.89 7.59
CA ALA A 87 -15.91 -14.78 8.85
C ALA A 87 -16.53 -13.77 9.83
N GLY A 88 -17.69 -13.20 9.50
CA GLY A 88 -18.47 -12.31 10.37
C GLY A 88 -18.09 -10.84 10.27
N TYR A 89 -17.38 -10.41 9.22
CA TYR A 89 -17.12 -9.00 8.96
C TYR A 89 -18.27 -8.36 8.18
N ARG A 90 -18.60 -7.10 8.50
CA ARG A 90 -19.28 -6.21 7.56
C ARG A 90 -18.24 -5.76 6.53
N VAL A 91 -18.47 -6.04 5.25
CA VAL A 91 -17.56 -5.62 4.19
C VAL A 91 -17.96 -4.25 3.64
N ASP A 92 -16.98 -3.37 3.57
CA ASP A 92 -16.99 -2.16 2.76
C ASP A 92 -16.13 -2.41 1.51
N LEU A 93 -16.76 -2.45 0.33
CA LEU A 93 -16.05 -2.67 -0.93
C LEU A 93 -15.74 -1.33 -1.60
N LEU A 94 -14.46 -0.98 -1.67
CA LEU A 94 -13.95 0.23 -2.31
C LEU A 94 -13.34 -0.13 -3.68
N ASP A 95 -14.08 0.11 -4.76
CA ASP A 95 -13.52 0.04 -6.12
C ASP A 95 -13.03 1.42 -6.53
N LEU A 96 -11.71 1.63 -6.51
CA LEU A 96 -11.11 2.93 -6.76
C LEU A 96 -11.45 3.47 -8.16
N HIS A 97 -11.56 2.59 -9.15
CA HIS A 97 -11.88 3.00 -10.51
C HIS A 97 -13.37 3.28 -10.66
N ALA A 98 -14.25 2.42 -10.13
CA ALA A 98 -15.69 2.62 -10.21
C ALA A 98 -16.16 3.86 -9.41
N GLU A 99 -15.48 4.18 -8.32
CA GLU A 99 -15.75 5.39 -7.52
C GLU A 99 -15.07 6.64 -8.09
N GLY A 100 -14.26 6.52 -9.14
CA GLY A 100 -13.66 7.65 -9.84
C GLY A 100 -12.57 8.37 -9.05
N PHE A 101 -11.87 7.67 -8.16
CA PHE A 101 -10.84 8.24 -7.30
C PHE A 101 -9.71 8.90 -8.11
N ASP A 102 -9.37 10.16 -7.82
CA ASP A 102 -8.23 10.84 -8.46
C ASP A 102 -6.89 10.44 -7.81
N PRO A 103 -5.99 9.71 -8.48
CA PRO A 103 -4.75 9.28 -7.82
C PRO A 103 -3.70 10.38 -7.68
N ARG A 104 -3.92 11.58 -8.22
CA ARG A 104 -2.90 12.62 -8.25
C ARG A 104 -2.90 13.40 -6.95
N MET A 105 -1.74 13.41 -6.28
CA MET A 105 -1.48 14.33 -5.17
C MET A 105 -1.60 15.78 -5.68
N ASN A 106 -2.50 16.55 -5.09
CA ASN A 106 -2.73 17.96 -5.41
C ASN A 106 -2.37 18.85 -4.20
N ALA A 107 -2.37 20.17 -4.39
CA ALA A 107 -1.98 21.12 -3.34
C ALA A 107 -2.87 21.03 -2.07
N ALA A 108 -4.15 20.70 -2.22
CA ALA A 108 -5.04 20.53 -1.06
C ALA A 108 -4.62 19.32 -0.22
N ASP A 109 -4.15 18.24 -0.87
CA ASP A 109 -3.73 17.01 -0.22
C ASP A 109 -2.24 16.97 0.17
N GLN A 110 -1.44 17.96 -0.20
CA GLN A 110 -0.03 18.02 0.18
C GLN A 110 0.13 18.03 1.72
N PRO A 111 1.04 17.24 2.31
CA PRO A 111 1.31 17.31 3.75
C PRO A 111 1.70 18.72 4.22
N ASP A 112 1.13 19.17 5.33
CA ASP A 112 1.63 20.33 6.08
C ASP A 112 2.37 19.83 7.33
N TRP A 113 3.70 19.91 7.29
CA TRP A 113 4.54 19.38 8.37
C TRP A 113 4.38 20.14 9.70
N GLY A 114 3.91 21.40 9.65
CA GLY A 114 3.62 22.23 10.80
C GLY A 114 2.25 21.98 11.41
N ASP A 115 1.31 21.43 10.64
CA ASP A 115 -0.08 21.21 11.05
C ASP A 115 -0.52 19.74 10.87
N ARG A 116 -0.55 19.00 11.98
CA ARG A 116 -1.03 17.60 12.02
C ARG A 116 -2.56 17.47 11.98
N GLU A 117 -3.29 18.57 12.11
CA GLU A 117 -4.74 18.60 12.04
C GLU A 117 -5.24 19.25 10.73
N LYS A 118 -4.35 19.44 9.75
CA LYS A 118 -4.70 19.96 8.43
C LYS A 118 -5.94 19.23 7.90
N ALA A 119 -6.94 20.03 7.50
CA ALA A 119 -8.06 19.52 6.73
C ALA A 119 -7.60 19.29 5.27
N TYR A 120 -7.60 18.03 4.86
CA TYR A 120 -7.31 17.63 3.47
C TYR A 120 -8.58 17.73 2.62
N SER A 121 -8.51 17.34 1.34
CA SER A 121 -9.70 17.33 0.49
C SER A 121 -10.83 16.46 1.06
N ASP A 122 -12.07 16.79 0.71
CA ASP A 122 -13.26 16.02 1.12
C ASP A 122 -13.18 14.54 0.69
N GLU A 123 -12.63 14.30 -0.50
CA GLU A 123 -12.39 12.95 -1.02
C GLU A 123 -11.36 12.21 -0.14
N ALA A 124 -10.21 12.82 0.17
CA ALA A 124 -9.22 12.20 1.06
C ALA A 124 -9.85 11.87 2.43
N HIS A 125 -10.61 12.80 3.03
CA HIS A 125 -11.29 12.57 4.30
C HIS A 125 -12.39 11.51 4.23
N ALA A 126 -13.10 11.38 3.11
CA ALA A 126 -14.07 10.30 2.90
C ALA A 126 -13.39 8.93 2.94
N HIS A 127 -12.24 8.77 2.26
CA HIS A 127 -11.50 7.51 2.28
C HIS A 127 -10.79 7.27 3.63
N MET A 128 -10.27 8.30 4.29
CA MET A 128 -9.70 8.19 5.66
C MET A 128 -10.74 7.62 6.64
N ARG A 129 -12.00 8.05 6.56
CA ARG A 129 -13.09 7.50 7.40
C ARG A 129 -13.30 6.01 7.17
N ARG A 130 -13.35 5.56 5.91
CA ARG A 130 -13.49 4.13 5.57
C ARG A 130 -12.35 3.29 6.16
N VAL A 131 -11.12 3.82 6.11
CA VAL A 131 -9.95 3.17 6.71
C VAL A 131 -10.02 3.15 8.25
N LEU A 132 -10.53 4.22 8.87
CA LEU A 132 -10.74 4.27 10.33
C LEU A 132 -11.82 3.29 10.79
N ASP A 133 -12.90 3.15 10.04
CA ASP A 133 -14.02 2.26 10.38
C ASP A 133 -13.65 0.79 10.24
N ALA A 134 -12.63 0.46 9.43
CA ALA A 134 -12.19 -0.91 9.17
C ALA A 134 -11.21 -1.44 10.22
N ASP A 135 -11.43 -2.65 10.72
CA ASP A 135 -10.48 -3.39 11.56
C ASP A 135 -9.38 -4.05 10.72
N VAL A 136 -9.76 -4.49 9.52
CA VAL A 136 -8.86 -5.09 8.53
C VAL A 136 -9.05 -4.41 7.19
N VAL A 137 -7.95 -4.22 6.47
CA VAL A 137 -7.95 -3.70 5.11
C VAL A 137 -7.34 -4.76 4.20
N VAL A 138 -8.01 -5.07 3.08
CA VAL A 138 -7.56 -6.04 2.08
C VAL A 138 -7.47 -5.33 0.73
N ALA A 139 -6.27 -5.06 0.24
CA ALA A 139 -6.08 -4.47 -1.08
C ALA A 139 -5.82 -5.56 -2.13
N VAL A 140 -6.58 -5.55 -3.22
CA VAL A 140 -6.49 -6.52 -4.31
C VAL A 140 -6.14 -5.80 -5.60
N PHE A 141 -5.02 -6.17 -6.20
CA PHE A 141 -4.43 -5.42 -7.32
C PHE A 141 -3.58 -6.31 -8.24
N PRO A 142 -3.49 -5.99 -9.54
CA PRO A 142 -2.45 -6.56 -10.39
C PRO A 142 -1.09 -5.95 -10.04
N VAL A 143 -0.04 -6.78 -10.00
CA VAL A 143 1.33 -6.32 -9.79
C VAL A 143 1.82 -5.64 -11.07
N TYR A 144 2.02 -4.32 -11.03
CA TYR A 144 2.55 -3.53 -12.13
C TYR A 144 3.95 -3.05 -11.77
N TRP A 145 4.94 -3.42 -12.58
CA TRP A 145 6.33 -3.02 -12.38
C TRP A 145 6.86 -3.28 -10.97
N GLN A 146 6.66 -4.51 -10.47
CA GLN A 146 7.05 -4.91 -9.11
C GLN A 146 6.36 -4.11 -8.00
N SER A 147 5.25 -3.41 -8.29
CA SER A 147 4.55 -2.55 -7.35
C SER A 147 3.04 -2.60 -7.53
N VAL A 148 2.34 -1.78 -6.75
CA VAL A 148 0.90 -1.54 -6.89
C VAL A 148 0.61 -0.65 -8.12
N PRO A 149 -0.59 -0.73 -8.72
CA PRO A 149 -0.99 0.18 -9.78
C PRO A 149 -0.98 1.63 -9.33
N ALA A 150 -0.76 2.56 -10.27
CA ALA A 150 -0.71 4.00 -9.98
C ALA A 150 -1.95 4.51 -9.23
N ILE A 151 -3.14 3.94 -9.49
CA ILE A 151 -4.36 4.33 -8.76
C ILE A 151 -4.31 3.97 -7.27
N LEU A 152 -3.78 2.79 -6.95
CA LEU A 152 -3.63 2.34 -5.57
C LEU A 152 -2.48 3.09 -4.88
N LYS A 153 -1.37 3.34 -5.60
CA LYS A 153 -0.28 4.16 -5.09
C LYS A 153 -0.73 5.58 -4.77
N GLY A 154 -1.50 6.21 -5.66
CA GLY A 154 -2.07 7.54 -5.45
C GLY A 154 -3.06 7.58 -4.30
N TRP A 155 -3.84 6.51 -4.13
CA TRP A 155 -4.73 6.36 -2.97
C TRP A 155 -3.95 6.31 -1.66
N ILE A 156 -2.88 5.52 -1.62
CA ILE A 156 -1.95 5.51 -0.48
C ILE A 156 -1.40 6.91 -0.24
N ASP A 157 -0.87 7.57 -1.26
CA ASP A 157 -0.22 8.89 -1.14
C ASP A 157 -1.16 9.95 -0.59
N ARG A 158 -2.40 10.01 -1.08
CA ARG A 158 -3.38 11.04 -0.67
C ARG A 158 -4.06 10.74 0.65
N VAL A 159 -4.34 9.46 0.96
CA VAL A 159 -5.15 9.04 2.11
C VAL A 159 -4.30 8.71 3.34
N TRP A 160 -3.11 8.13 3.18
CA TRP A 160 -2.19 7.84 4.30
C TRP A 160 -1.34 9.07 4.64
N ASN A 161 -2.02 10.20 4.87
CA ASN A 161 -1.36 11.49 4.99
C ASN A 161 -0.78 11.78 6.37
N TYR A 162 0.04 12.82 6.46
CA TYR A 162 0.64 13.31 7.69
C TYR A 162 -0.44 13.74 8.70
N GLY A 163 -0.23 13.45 9.98
CA GLY A 163 -1.23 13.71 11.01
C GLY A 163 -2.43 12.72 10.98
N PHE A 164 -2.56 11.89 9.95
CA PHE A 164 -3.53 10.78 9.92
C PHE A 164 -2.84 9.43 10.12
N ALA A 165 -2.10 8.96 9.11
CA ALA A 165 -1.48 7.63 9.11
C ALA A 165 -0.10 7.63 9.77
N TYR A 166 0.62 8.76 9.73
CA TYR A 166 1.94 8.91 10.34
C TYR A 166 2.13 10.31 10.92
N GLY A 167 3.29 10.56 11.55
CA GLY A 167 3.63 11.86 12.13
C GLY A 167 3.09 12.10 13.54
N ARG A 168 2.42 11.11 14.15
CA ARG A 168 2.00 11.10 15.56
C ARG A 168 2.77 10.04 16.34
N SER A 169 2.92 10.24 17.65
CA SER A 169 3.46 9.21 18.55
C SER A 169 2.55 7.99 18.67
N LYS A 170 1.24 8.19 18.48
CA LYS A 170 0.23 7.13 18.34
C LYS A 170 -0.48 7.30 16.99
N PRO A 171 -0.12 6.53 15.95
CA PRO A 171 -0.79 6.58 14.66
C PRO A 171 -2.27 6.25 14.78
N ARG A 172 -3.12 6.87 13.94
CA ARG A 172 -4.57 6.56 13.96
C ARG A 172 -4.91 5.17 13.40
N LEU A 173 -3.95 4.55 12.71
CA LEU A 173 -4.08 3.21 12.14
C LEU A 173 -3.49 2.13 13.07
N ALA A 174 -3.06 2.51 14.28
CA ALA A 174 -2.54 1.59 15.28
C ALA A 174 -3.53 0.45 15.57
N GLY A 175 -3.03 -0.79 15.59
CA GLY A 175 -3.82 -1.98 15.90
C GLY A 175 -4.59 -2.59 14.72
N LYS A 176 -4.71 -1.87 13.59
CA LYS A 176 -5.34 -2.39 12.37
C LYS A 176 -4.45 -3.41 11.66
N ARG A 177 -5.05 -4.21 10.79
CA ARG A 177 -4.34 -5.27 10.05
C ARG A 177 -4.52 -5.13 8.54
N MET A 178 -3.50 -5.51 7.77
CA MET A 178 -3.45 -5.32 6.32
C MET A 178 -3.12 -6.61 5.58
N LEU A 179 -3.88 -6.91 4.53
CA LEU A 179 -3.56 -7.95 3.55
C LEU A 179 -3.42 -7.33 2.16
N TRP A 180 -2.28 -7.55 1.53
CA TRP A 180 -2.01 -7.15 0.15
C TRP A 180 -2.10 -8.37 -0.76
N LEU A 181 -3.12 -8.45 -1.63
CA LEU A 181 -3.26 -9.50 -2.64
C LEU A 181 -2.80 -8.99 -4.00
N GLY A 182 -1.56 -9.30 -4.35
CA GLY A 182 -0.95 -8.96 -5.62
C GLY A 182 -1.09 -10.09 -6.63
N LEU A 183 -1.71 -9.82 -7.78
CA LEU A 183 -1.84 -10.77 -8.88
C LEU A 183 -0.72 -10.55 -9.89
N ALA A 184 0.13 -11.55 -10.08
CA ALA A 184 1.30 -11.48 -10.96
C ALA A 184 1.15 -12.39 -12.17
N GLY A 185 1.52 -11.87 -13.34
CA GLY A 185 1.54 -12.66 -14.58
C GLY A 185 2.69 -13.65 -14.68
N ALA A 186 3.74 -13.48 -13.87
CA ALA A 186 4.85 -14.43 -13.80
C ALA A 186 4.34 -15.80 -13.35
N THR A 187 4.94 -16.87 -13.87
CA THR A 187 4.61 -18.22 -13.43
C THR A 187 5.17 -18.49 -12.03
N ALA A 188 4.54 -19.39 -11.27
CA ALA A 188 4.94 -19.71 -9.90
C ALA A 188 6.43 -20.12 -9.76
N ASP A 189 6.98 -20.75 -10.80
CA ASP A 189 8.34 -21.27 -10.87
C ASP A 189 9.34 -20.35 -11.60
N ASP A 190 8.92 -19.14 -12.00
CA ASP A 190 9.84 -18.15 -12.57
C ASP A 190 10.78 -17.59 -11.47
N PRO A 191 12.10 -17.48 -11.72
CA PRO A 191 13.05 -16.93 -10.75
C PRO A 191 12.72 -15.51 -10.25
N ILE A 192 11.99 -14.70 -11.03
CA ILE A 192 11.60 -13.35 -10.62
C ILE A 192 10.61 -13.33 -9.45
N THR A 193 9.86 -14.42 -9.25
CA THR A 193 8.76 -14.49 -8.29
C THR A 193 9.23 -14.28 -6.85
N GLU A 194 10.41 -14.79 -6.49
CA GLU A 194 10.96 -14.62 -5.14
C GLU A 194 11.43 -13.18 -4.90
N GLY A 195 12.12 -12.59 -5.88
CA GLY A 195 12.53 -11.18 -5.83
C GLY A 195 11.32 -10.24 -5.77
N MET A 196 10.26 -10.55 -6.53
CA MET A 196 9.00 -9.83 -6.52
C MET A 196 8.32 -9.88 -5.15
N ARG A 197 8.22 -11.06 -4.56
CA ARG A 197 7.69 -11.23 -3.20
C ARG A 197 8.46 -10.40 -2.20
N SER A 198 9.79 -10.54 -2.17
CA SER A 198 10.67 -9.80 -1.27
C SER A 198 10.50 -8.29 -1.42
N HIS A 199 10.43 -7.78 -2.66
CA HIS A 199 10.27 -6.36 -2.93
C HIS A 199 8.92 -5.83 -2.45
N LEU A 200 7.83 -6.57 -2.71
CA LEU A 200 6.49 -6.21 -2.27
C LEU A 200 6.37 -6.26 -0.75
N GLU A 201 6.95 -7.26 -0.09
CA GLU A 201 6.94 -7.38 1.37
C GLU A 201 7.68 -6.21 2.03
N ALA A 202 8.90 -5.90 1.57
CA ALA A 202 9.66 -4.76 2.09
C ALA A 202 8.93 -3.42 1.86
N GLY A 203 8.39 -3.21 0.65
CA GLY A 203 7.69 -1.97 0.32
C GLY A 203 6.35 -1.80 1.05
N LEU A 204 5.51 -2.84 1.02
CA LEU A 204 4.12 -2.75 1.49
C LEU A 204 3.97 -3.07 2.97
N ASN A 205 4.64 -4.12 3.48
CA ASN A 205 4.53 -4.48 4.90
C ASN A 205 5.37 -3.53 5.75
N GLU A 206 6.64 -3.34 5.42
CA GLU A 206 7.55 -2.54 6.24
C GLU A 206 7.45 -1.04 5.93
N GLY A 207 7.60 -0.68 4.66
CA GLY A 207 7.66 0.72 4.23
C GLY A 207 6.36 1.49 4.41
N ILE A 208 5.21 0.81 4.29
CA ILE A 208 3.89 1.45 4.36
C ILE A 208 3.14 1.03 5.63
N ALA A 209 2.77 -0.24 5.75
CA ALA A 209 1.86 -0.67 6.81
C ALA A 209 2.48 -0.53 8.21
N TYR A 210 3.69 -1.06 8.41
CA TYR A 210 4.41 -0.94 9.69
C TYR A 210 4.69 0.53 10.04
N TYR A 211 5.17 1.33 9.08
CA TYR A 211 5.41 2.76 9.29
C TYR A 211 4.14 3.51 9.76
N CYS A 212 2.97 3.10 9.27
CA CYS A 212 1.69 3.68 9.65
C CYS A 212 1.05 3.05 10.91
N GLY A 213 1.72 2.09 11.55
CA GLY A 213 1.30 1.48 12.82
C GLY A 213 0.38 0.26 12.71
N PHE A 214 0.21 -0.34 11.53
CA PHE A 214 -0.53 -1.59 11.42
C PHE A 214 0.14 -2.68 12.28
N ALA A 215 -0.66 -3.38 13.10
CA ALA A 215 -0.16 -4.42 14.01
C ALA A 215 0.23 -5.71 13.28
N HIS A 216 -0.31 -5.93 12.08
CA HIS A 216 0.02 -7.05 11.23
C HIS A 216 -0.20 -6.69 9.76
N SER A 217 0.77 -7.00 8.90
CA SER A 217 0.68 -6.84 7.46
C SER A 217 1.27 -8.05 6.75
N THR A 218 0.63 -8.54 5.70
CA THR A 218 1.16 -9.64 4.88
C THR A 218 0.86 -9.44 3.40
N VAL A 219 1.71 -10.02 2.54
CA VAL A 219 1.56 -10.02 1.08
C VAL A 219 1.21 -11.43 0.62
N GLY A 220 0.05 -11.58 0.00
CA GLY A 220 -0.32 -12.74 -0.80
C GLY A 220 0.01 -12.49 -2.27
N LEU A 221 1.10 -13.09 -2.76
CA LEU A 221 1.47 -13.05 -4.17
C LEU A 221 0.80 -14.22 -4.92
N LEU A 222 -0.13 -13.90 -5.81
CA LEU A 222 -0.88 -14.82 -6.66
C LEU A 222 -0.28 -14.83 -8.08
N THR A 223 0.60 -15.79 -8.34
CA THR A 223 1.21 -16.03 -9.66
C THR A 223 0.25 -16.74 -10.62
N ASP A 224 0.67 -16.84 -11.89
CA ASP A 224 -0.06 -17.55 -12.95
C ASP A 224 -1.38 -16.86 -13.29
N ALA A 225 -1.43 -15.53 -13.17
CA ALA A 225 -2.60 -14.71 -13.48
C ALA A 225 -2.80 -14.47 -14.99
N GLU A 226 -1.86 -14.91 -15.82
CA GLU A 226 -1.92 -14.79 -17.28
C GLU A 226 -2.46 -16.06 -17.93
N GLU A 227 -3.25 -15.90 -18.99
CA GLU A 227 -3.73 -16.99 -19.83
C GLU A 227 -2.59 -17.68 -20.59
N ARG A 228 -1.58 -16.91 -20.98
CA ARG A 228 -0.40 -17.38 -21.70
C ARG A 228 0.79 -17.27 -20.75
N PRO A 229 1.36 -18.38 -20.27
CA PRO A 229 2.53 -18.35 -19.41
C PRO A 229 3.68 -17.58 -20.07
N GLN A 230 4.33 -16.69 -19.33
CA GLN A 230 5.44 -15.88 -19.83
C GLN A 230 6.68 -16.09 -18.97
N ARG A 231 7.85 -16.19 -19.61
CA ARG A 231 9.16 -16.36 -18.96
C ARG A 231 10.23 -15.58 -19.70
N VAL A 232 11.28 -15.18 -18.99
CA VAL A 232 12.46 -14.56 -19.62
C VAL A 232 13.60 -15.58 -19.66
N ASP A 233 14.14 -15.86 -20.84
CA ASP A 233 15.28 -16.75 -20.99
C ASP A 233 16.61 -16.09 -20.59
N ALA A 234 17.69 -16.87 -20.56
CA ALA A 234 19.02 -16.36 -20.19
C ALA A 234 19.58 -15.28 -21.15
N ALA A 235 19.02 -15.14 -22.36
CA ALA A 235 19.37 -14.10 -23.33
C ALA A 235 18.48 -12.86 -23.20
N GLY A 236 17.49 -12.87 -22.31
CA GLY A 236 16.56 -11.76 -22.09
C GLY A 236 15.35 -11.78 -23.03
N ASN A 237 15.09 -12.87 -23.76
CA ASN A 237 13.91 -12.96 -24.61
C ASN A 237 12.67 -13.34 -23.80
N LEU A 238 11.55 -12.70 -24.09
CA LEU A 238 10.25 -13.08 -23.55
C LEU A 238 9.70 -14.29 -24.31
N LEU A 239 9.69 -15.44 -23.65
CA LEU A 239 9.04 -16.66 -24.12
C LEU A 239 7.57 -16.60 -23.72
N VAL A 240 6.67 -16.65 -24.71
CA VAL A 240 5.22 -16.66 -24.50
C VAL A 240 4.68 -18.03 -24.89
N GLY A 241 4.17 -18.76 -23.90
CA GLY A 241 3.56 -20.07 -24.09
C GLY A 241 2.25 -20.03 -24.90
N GLU A 242 1.75 -21.22 -25.21
CA GLU A 242 0.39 -21.37 -25.74
C GLU A 242 -0.65 -20.95 -24.69
N ALA A 243 -1.84 -20.55 -25.16
CA ALA A 243 -2.94 -20.22 -24.27
C ALA A 243 -3.43 -21.48 -23.53
N VAL A 244 -3.56 -21.37 -22.21
CA VAL A 244 -4.19 -22.42 -21.40
C VAL A 244 -5.70 -22.43 -21.70
N THR A 245 -6.23 -23.58 -22.12
CA THR A 245 -7.63 -23.72 -22.57
C THR A 245 -8.30 -24.96 -21.98
N GLY A 246 -9.64 -25.05 -22.10
CA GLY A 246 -10.41 -26.21 -21.67
C GLY A 246 -10.22 -26.54 -20.18
N ALA A 247 -10.09 -27.84 -19.89
CA ALA A 247 -9.95 -28.35 -18.53
C ALA A 247 -8.71 -27.84 -17.78
N GLU A 248 -7.61 -27.55 -18.51
CA GLU A 248 -6.40 -26.99 -17.90
C GLU A 248 -6.64 -25.57 -17.40
N ARG A 249 -7.40 -24.77 -18.16
CA ARG A 249 -7.78 -23.42 -17.73
C ARG A 249 -8.68 -23.48 -16.51
N GLU A 250 -9.68 -24.35 -16.52
CA GLU A 250 -10.57 -24.53 -15.37
C GLU A 250 -9.79 -24.91 -14.11
N ALA A 251 -8.83 -25.82 -14.23
CA ALA A 251 -7.94 -26.20 -13.13
C ALA A 251 -7.06 -25.04 -12.66
N GLN A 252 -6.48 -24.26 -13.58
CA GLN A 252 -5.67 -23.08 -13.25
C GLN A 252 -6.49 -22.06 -12.46
N TYR A 253 -7.70 -21.73 -12.91
CA TYR A 253 -8.59 -20.81 -12.21
C TYR A 253 -9.04 -21.35 -10.85
N ALA A 254 -9.38 -22.64 -10.75
CA ALA A 254 -9.75 -23.25 -9.48
C ALA A 254 -8.59 -23.24 -8.47
N ASP A 255 -7.36 -23.50 -8.93
CA ASP A 255 -6.17 -23.40 -8.09
C ASP A 255 -5.90 -21.96 -7.65
N PHE A 256 -6.06 -20.99 -8.55
CA PHE A 256 -5.93 -19.57 -8.26
C PHE A 256 -6.91 -19.13 -7.17
N ASP A 257 -8.19 -19.48 -7.30
CA ASP A 257 -9.23 -19.19 -6.30
C ASP A 257 -8.93 -19.87 -4.96
N ARG A 258 -8.44 -21.11 -4.98
CA ARG A 258 -8.02 -21.84 -3.78
C ARG A 258 -6.89 -21.10 -3.06
N ARG A 259 -5.83 -20.69 -3.78
CA ARG A 259 -4.69 -19.95 -3.22
C ARG A 259 -5.11 -18.59 -2.66
N ALA A 260 -5.96 -17.85 -3.37
CA ALA A 260 -6.49 -16.56 -2.90
C ALA A 260 -7.27 -16.72 -1.58
N ARG A 261 -8.14 -17.73 -1.50
CA ARG A 261 -8.86 -18.06 -0.27
C ARG A 261 -7.90 -18.40 0.87
N GLU A 262 -6.87 -19.21 0.61
CA GLU A 262 -5.87 -19.60 1.63
C GLU A 262 -5.12 -18.39 2.20
N PHE A 263 -4.81 -17.37 1.38
CA PHE A 263 -4.20 -16.14 1.90
C PHE A 263 -5.14 -15.38 2.84
N VAL A 264 -6.43 -15.24 2.46
CA VAL A 264 -7.42 -14.59 3.32
C VAL A 264 -7.60 -15.36 4.63
N GLU A 265 -7.70 -16.69 4.57
CA GLU A 265 -7.86 -17.54 5.76
C GLU A 265 -6.63 -17.50 6.68
N LYS A 266 -5.43 -17.60 6.12
CA LYS A 266 -4.18 -17.48 6.89
C LYS A 266 -4.05 -16.10 7.53
N PHE A 267 -4.40 -15.05 6.79
CA PHE A 267 -4.45 -13.70 7.34
C PHE A 267 -5.43 -13.65 8.51
N LEU A 268 -6.69 -14.07 8.35
CA LEU A 268 -7.67 -14.04 9.44
C LEU A 268 -7.27 -14.87 10.66
N ALA A 269 -6.59 -16.01 10.45
CA ALA A 269 -6.12 -16.89 11.50
C ALA A 269 -4.89 -16.35 12.26
N ALA A 270 -4.08 -15.49 11.64
CA ALA A 270 -2.97 -14.86 12.35
C ALA A 270 -3.52 -13.97 13.47
N GLU A 271 -2.99 -14.13 14.69
CA GLU A 271 -3.37 -13.30 15.82
C GLU A 271 -2.91 -11.85 15.59
N GLY A 272 -3.73 -10.88 16.01
CA GLY A 272 -3.23 -9.52 16.15
C GLY A 272 -2.19 -9.50 17.27
N VAL A 273 -1.08 -8.79 17.08
CA VAL A 273 -0.15 -8.53 18.21
C VAL A 273 -0.96 -7.87 19.31
N SER A 274 -1.05 -8.52 20.48
CA SER A 274 -1.77 -7.98 21.63
C SER A 274 -1.19 -6.61 21.99
N ALA A 275 -2.04 -5.59 22.05
CA ALA A 275 -1.68 -4.24 22.46
C ALA A 275 -1.21 -4.16 23.91
#